data_AF-A0A7W4Y9Y5-F1
#
_entry.id   AF-A0A7W4Y9Y5-F1
#
_cell.length_a   1.000
_cell.length_b   1.000
_cell.length_c   1.000
_cell.angle_alpha   90.00
_cell.angle_beta   90.00
_cell.angle_gamma   90.00
#
_symmetry.space_group_name_H-M   'P 1'
#
loop_
_entity.id
_entity.type
_entity.pdbx_description
1 polymer ?
#
loop_
_entity_poly.entity_id
_entity_poly.type
_entity_poly.pdbx_seq_one_letter_code
_entity_poly.pdbx_strand_id
1 'polypeptide(L)'
;MSRGLLGSDVPLAEAHDLALVDLDGVAYRGHEPIVGAAEGLAGARLRGLRLVFVTNNASREPESVAEQLTGLGIPAEPGEVMTAAQAAAEMLRTRLPQGAKVLVVGGAGLVTAVTAAGYTVVDSADDEPAAVAQGFAPDLGWAQLAEAAYAVQRGAWHVASNLDLSLPTARGFAPGNGSLVGAVRAATGVTPDSAGKPSPDMYRMAIARAGASSPLVIGDRLDTDLAGARAGDIPGLHVLTGVSSARDDILAAPGERPHFIGADLLSLLEPHPLPERSAEGWWVCRGAAARVVDGRLDLHRAPEPGDDVVDLVRAACAAAWDAVDSGLTLDASSVPDLGVGEPGEVSAGR
;
A
#
# COMPACT_ATOMS: atom_id res chain seq x y z
N MET A 1 -4.15 -4.72 -17.96
CA MET A 1 -4.00 -3.26 -18.14
C MET A 1 -2.67 -2.91 -18.80
N SER A 2 -2.41 -1.64 -19.15
CA SER A 2 -1.09 -1.15 -19.61
C SER A 2 0.00 -1.53 -18.60
N ARG A 3 1.21 -1.88 -19.07
CA ARG A 3 2.38 -2.14 -18.19
C ARG A 3 3.13 -0.87 -17.77
N GLY A 4 2.77 0.27 -18.36
CA GLY A 4 3.37 1.57 -18.04
C GLY A 4 2.40 2.49 -17.29
N LEU A 5 2.72 3.78 -17.33
CA LEU A 5 1.88 4.84 -16.79
C LEU A 5 0.56 4.98 -17.58
N LEU A 6 -0.42 5.59 -16.93
CA LEU A 6 -1.68 6.05 -17.52
C LEU A 6 -1.74 7.58 -17.45
N GLY A 7 -2.56 8.18 -18.32
CA GLY A 7 -2.87 9.60 -18.29
C GLY A 7 -4.35 9.83 -17.96
N SER A 8 -4.66 11.02 -17.45
CA SER A 8 -6.01 11.51 -17.22
C SER A 8 -6.07 13.01 -17.49
N ASP A 9 -6.90 13.43 -18.44
CA ASP A 9 -7.12 14.85 -18.77
C ASP A 9 -7.98 15.59 -17.74
N VAL A 10 -8.64 14.84 -16.85
CA VAL A 10 -9.42 15.34 -15.71
C VAL A 10 -8.79 14.91 -14.39
N PRO A 11 -9.10 15.56 -13.25
CA PRO A 11 -8.70 15.09 -11.94
C PRO A 11 -9.02 13.61 -11.71
N LEU A 12 -8.12 12.86 -11.06
CA LEU A 12 -8.35 11.45 -10.76
C LEU A 12 -9.60 11.23 -9.89
N ALA A 13 -9.94 12.20 -9.04
CA ALA A 13 -11.17 12.19 -8.26
C ALA A 13 -12.47 12.28 -9.11
N GLU A 14 -12.36 12.68 -10.38
CA GLU A 14 -13.48 12.70 -11.35
C GLU A 14 -13.44 11.49 -12.29
N ALA A 15 -12.26 10.89 -12.51
CA ALA A 15 -12.06 9.72 -13.36
C ALA A 15 -12.42 8.38 -12.67
N HIS A 16 -12.43 8.36 -11.35
CA HIS A 16 -12.65 7.15 -10.53
C HIS A 16 -13.85 7.30 -9.60
N ASP A 17 -14.51 6.17 -9.27
CA ASP A 17 -15.70 6.14 -8.42
C ASP A 17 -15.41 5.66 -6.98
N LEU A 18 -14.18 5.20 -6.72
CA LEU A 18 -13.69 4.76 -5.43
C LEU A 18 -12.16 4.90 -5.33
N ALA A 19 -11.67 5.50 -4.26
CA ALA A 19 -10.26 5.42 -3.85
C ALA A 19 -10.09 4.44 -2.69
N LEU A 20 -9.14 3.52 -2.84
CA LEU A 20 -8.64 2.59 -1.82
C LEU A 20 -7.34 3.17 -1.26
N VAL A 21 -7.44 3.90 -0.16
CA VAL A 21 -6.38 4.78 0.35
C VAL A 21 -5.60 4.06 1.44
N ASP A 22 -4.29 3.83 1.24
CA ASP A 22 -3.43 3.43 2.35
C ASP A 22 -3.35 4.52 3.44
N LEU A 23 -2.87 4.16 4.63
CA LEU A 23 -2.81 5.07 5.77
C LEU A 23 -1.40 5.56 6.11
N ASP A 24 -0.48 4.64 6.42
CA ASP A 24 0.85 4.97 6.95
C ASP A 24 1.77 5.40 5.81
N GLY A 25 2.18 6.66 5.78
CA GLY A 25 2.95 7.24 4.68
C GLY A 25 2.09 7.94 3.63
N VAL A 26 0.76 7.83 3.71
CA VAL A 26 -0.21 8.44 2.78
C VAL A 26 -1.12 9.45 3.47
N ALA A 27 -1.86 9.02 4.49
CA ALA A 27 -2.74 9.90 5.28
C ALA A 27 -1.99 10.52 6.47
N TYR A 28 -1.09 9.75 7.08
CA TYR A 28 -0.31 10.17 8.25
C TYR A 28 1.03 9.44 8.33
N ARG A 29 1.98 9.98 9.10
CA ARG A 29 3.24 9.32 9.47
C ARG A 29 3.29 9.16 10.98
N GLY A 30 3.02 7.95 11.47
CA GLY A 30 2.87 7.70 12.90
C GLY A 30 1.66 8.43 13.49
N HIS A 31 1.91 9.55 14.19
CA HIS A 31 0.85 10.39 14.78
C HIS A 31 0.67 11.74 14.07
N GLU A 32 1.53 12.07 13.11
CA GLU A 32 1.50 13.35 12.41
C GLU A 32 0.76 13.21 11.08
N PRO A 33 -0.15 14.13 10.74
CA PRO A 33 -0.82 14.10 9.44
C PRO A 33 0.18 14.41 8.32
N ILE A 34 0.00 13.76 7.17
CA ILE A 34 0.72 14.16 5.95
C ILE A 34 0.12 15.49 5.46
N VAL A 35 0.98 16.45 5.13
CA VAL A 35 0.56 17.76 4.59
C VAL A 35 -0.22 17.52 3.29
N GLY A 36 -1.33 18.24 3.11
CA GLY A 36 -2.20 18.08 1.94
C GLY A 36 -3.12 16.85 1.99
N ALA A 37 -2.95 15.92 2.94
CA ALA A 37 -3.76 14.70 2.99
C ALA A 37 -5.25 14.97 3.22
N ALA A 38 -5.57 15.74 4.27
CA ALA A 38 -6.95 16.10 4.60
C ALA A 38 -7.60 16.94 3.49
N GLU A 39 -6.86 17.90 2.93
CA GLU A 39 -7.34 18.75 1.84
C GLU A 39 -7.60 17.93 0.56
N GLY A 40 -6.65 17.07 0.16
CA GLY A 40 -6.76 16.20 -1.00
C GLY A 40 -7.97 15.26 -0.91
N LEU A 41 -8.15 14.57 0.22
CA LEU A 41 -9.26 13.64 0.42
C LEU A 41 -10.61 14.35 0.52
N ALA A 42 -10.68 15.49 1.21
CA ALA A 42 -11.90 16.30 1.28
C ALA A 42 -12.29 16.83 -0.12
N GLY A 43 -11.33 17.35 -0.87
CA GLY A 43 -11.53 17.80 -2.24
C GLY A 43 -11.96 16.67 -3.18
N ALA A 44 -11.42 15.47 -2.99
CA ALA A 44 -11.80 14.29 -3.77
C ALA A 44 -13.25 13.87 -3.49
N ARG A 45 -13.66 13.85 -2.22
CA ARG A 45 -15.06 13.57 -1.83
C ARG A 45 -16.04 14.58 -2.40
N LEU A 46 -15.69 15.87 -2.40
CA LEU A 46 -16.52 16.92 -2.98
C LEU A 46 -16.76 16.72 -4.48
N ARG A 47 -15.85 16.03 -5.18
CA ARG A 47 -15.97 15.65 -6.59
C ARG A 47 -16.68 14.31 -6.81
N GLY A 48 -17.15 13.66 -5.75
CA GLY A 48 -17.90 12.41 -5.80
C GLY A 48 -17.05 11.14 -5.61
N LEU A 49 -15.74 11.27 -5.38
CA LEU A 49 -14.89 10.11 -5.11
C LEU A 49 -15.22 9.53 -3.73
N ARG A 50 -15.70 8.28 -3.70
CA ARG A 50 -15.89 7.54 -2.45
C ARG A 50 -14.54 7.07 -1.93
N LEU A 51 -14.39 6.98 -0.61
CA LEU A 51 -13.14 6.58 0.03
C LEU A 51 -13.34 5.28 0.81
N VAL A 52 -12.38 4.38 0.71
CA VAL A 52 -12.18 3.29 1.66
C VAL A 52 -10.71 3.31 2.08
N PHE A 53 -10.47 3.41 3.38
CA PHE A 53 -9.15 3.40 4.00
C PHE A 53 -8.71 1.96 4.22
N VAL A 54 -7.52 1.61 3.72
CA VAL A 54 -7.03 0.24 3.66
C VAL A 54 -5.73 0.15 4.45
N THR A 55 -5.65 -0.73 5.45
CA THR A 55 -4.42 -0.88 6.26
C THR A 55 -4.03 -2.33 6.49
N ASN A 56 -2.72 -2.60 6.40
CA ASN A 56 -2.16 -3.90 6.78
C ASN A 56 -2.15 -4.10 8.31
N ASN A 57 -2.44 -3.08 9.12
CA ASN A 57 -2.48 -3.21 10.56
C ASN A 57 -3.75 -3.98 11.00
N ALA A 58 -3.53 -5.11 11.67
CA ALA A 58 -4.60 -5.97 12.20
C ALA A 58 -4.81 -5.82 13.71
N SER A 59 -4.06 -4.94 14.38
CA SER A 59 -4.10 -4.81 15.84
C SER A 59 -5.27 -3.95 16.34
N ARG A 60 -5.71 -2.99 15.51
CA ARG A 60 -6.71 -1.98 15.87
C ARG A 60 -8.04 -2.27 15.21
N GLU A 61 -9.11 -1.87 15.90
CA GLU A 61 -10.47 -1.96 15.39
C GLU A 61 -10.74 -0.85 14.37
N PRO A 62 -11.64 -1.07 13.38
CA PRO A 62 -12.04 -0.06 12.41
C PRO A 62 -12.45 1.28 13.06
N GLU A 63 -13.14 1.22 14.19
CA GLU A 63 -13.58 2.36 14.99
C GLU A 63 -12.40 3.22 15.44
N SER A 64 -11.37 2.59 16.03
CA SER A 64 -10.18 3.30 16.49
C SER A 64 -9.37 3.91 15.35
N VAL A 65 -9.42 3.33 14.16
CA VAL A 65 -8.76 3.87 12.96
C VAL A 65 -9.52 5.08 12.44
N ALA A 66 -10.86 4.97 12.32
CA ALA A 66 -11.73 6.06 11.89
C ALA A 66 -11.67 7.27 12.84
N GLU A 67 -11.62 7.03 14.16
CA GLU A 67 -11.45 8.07 15.17
C GLU A 67 -10.12 8.81 15.01
N GLN A 68 -9.02 8.09 14.77
CA GLN A 68 -7.72 8.72 14.51
C GLN A 68 -7.76 9.59 13.24
N LEU A 69 -8.27 9.05 12.13
CA LEU A 69 -8.40 9.81 10.88
C LEU A 69 -9.19 11.09 11.09
N THR A 70 -10.33 10.99 11.80
CA THR A 70 -11.17 12.14 12.11
C THR A 70 -10.44 13.15 12.98
N GLY A 71 -9.66 12.69 13.97
CA GLY A 71 -8.79 13.55 14.79
C GLY A 71 -7.68 14.26 14.01
N LEU A 72 -7.30 13.72 12.85
CA LEU A 72 -6.32 14.31 11.92
C LEU A 72 -6.98 15.20 10.84
N GLY A 73 -8.28 15.50 10.97
CA GLY A 73 -9.01 16.33 10.01
C GLY A 73 -9.47 15.59 8.76
N ILE A 74 -9.46 14.25 8.78
CA ILE A 74 -9.98 13.37 7.71
C ILE A 74 -11.25 12.69 8.25
N PRO A 75 -12.45 13.27 8.08
CA PRO A 75 -13.67 12.66 8.61
C PRO A 75 -13.86 11.26 8.04
N ALA A 76 -13.90 10.24 8.90
CA ALA A 76 -14.02 8.85 8.49
C ALA A 76 -15.02 8.10 9.36
N GLU A 77 -15.78 7.19 8.75
CA GLU A 77 -16.64 6.26 9.47
C GLU A 77 -16.00 4.87 9.58
N PRO A 78 -16.30 4.06 10.61
CA PRO A 78 -15.78 2.69 10.73
C PRO A 78 -16.10 1.82 9.51
N GLY A 79 -17.23 2.09 8.83
CA GLY A 79 -17.64 1.41 7.61
C GLY A 79 -16.72 1.70 6.40
N GLU A 80 -15.96 2.78 6.45
CA GLU A 80 -14.99 3.18 5.42
C GLU A 80 -13.59 2.60 5.67
N VAL A 81 -13.39 1.82 6.74
CA VAL A 81 -12.09 1.21 7.05
C VAL A 81 -12.10 -0.28 6.72
N MET A 82 -11.05 -0.73 6.03
CA MET A 82 -10.73 -2.12 5.74
C MET A 82 -9.36 -2.46 6.34
N THR A 83 -9.34 -3.37 7.31
CA THR A 83 -8.10 -3.81 7.97
C THR A 83 -7.68 -5.21 7.51
N ALA A 84 -6.40 -5.53 7.68
CA ALA A 84 -5.89 -6.90 7.49
C ALA A 84 -6.52 -7.94 8.42
N ALA A 85 -7.06 -7.51 9.56
CA ALA A 85 -7.85 -8.40 10.42
C ALA A 85 -9.15 -8.85 9.73
N GLN A 86 -9.87 -7.92 9.10
CA GLN A 86 -11.09 -8.24 8.36
C GLN A 86 -10.80 -9.10 7.13
N ALA A 87 -9.70 -8.80 6.40
CA ALA A 87 -9.25 -9.63 5.28
C ALA A 87 -8.89 -11.06 5.72
N ALA A 88 -8.17 -11.22 6.84
CA ALA A 88 -7.85 -12.54 7.39
C ALA A 88 -9.11 -13.31 7.80
N ALA A 89 -10.08 -12.65 8.43
CA ALA A 89 -11.35 -13.25 8.82
C ALA A 89 -12.18 -13.71 7.61
N GLU A 90 -12.19 -12.94 6.52
CA GLU A 90 -12.85 -13.35 5.27
C GLU A 90 -12.11 -14.51 4.60
N MET A 91 -10.77 -14.48 4.60
CA MET A 91 -9.97 -15.61 4.10
C MET A 91 -10.31 -16.91 4.81
N LEU A 92 -10.51 -16.89 6.14
CA LEU A 92 -10.94 -18.08 6.89
C LEU A 92 -12.24 -18.68 6.35
N ARG A 93 -13.19 -17.84 5.90
CA ARG A 93 -14.51 -18.29 5.39
C ARG A 93 -14.42 -19.07 4.09
N THR A 94 -13.29 -18.97 3.39
CA THR A 94 -13.06 -19.74 2.16
C THR A 94 -12.86 -21.23 2.42
N ARG A 95 -12.47 -21.63 3.64
CA ARG A 95 -12.19 -23.03 3.99
C ARG A 95 -12.93 -23.54 5.22
N LEU A 96 -13.36 -22.65 6.11
CA LEU A 96 -13.96 -23.03 7.40
C LEU A 96 -15.45 -22.70 7.48
N PRO A 97 -16.26 -23.58 8.09
CA PRO A 97 -17.64 -23.26 8.42
C PRO A 97 -17.70 -22.29 9.61
N GLN A 98 -18.80 -21.54 9.72
CA GLN A 98 -19.12 -20.76 10.92
C GLN A 98 -19.16 -21.66 12.16
N GLY A 99 -18.75 -21.11 13.30
CA GLY A 99 -18.60 -21.84 14.57
C GLY A 99 -17.31 -22.65 14.70
N ALA A 100 -16.48 -22.75 13.65
CA ALA A 100 -15.15 -23.35 13.78
C ALA A 100 -14.31 -22.60 14.81
N LYS A 101 -13.48 -23.33 15.54
CA LYS A 101 -12.53 -22.77 16.50
C LYS A 101 -11.33 -22.19 15.76
N VAL A 102 -10.97 -20.95 16.08
CA VAL A 102 -9.82 -20.25 15.52
C VAL A 102 -8.96 -19.76 16.67
N LEU A 103 -7.71 -20.19 16.70
CA LEU A 103 -6.73 -19.68 17.65
C LEU A 103 -6.23 -18.33 17.17
N VAL A 104 -6.43 -17.29 17.95
CA VAL A 104 -6.04 -15.92 17.57
C VAL A 104 -4.75 -15.52 18.29
N VAL A 105 -3.74 -15.14 17.51
CA VAL A 105 -2.46 -14.63 17.97
C VAL A 105 -2.30 -13.21 17.42
N GLY A 106 -2.76 -12.20 18.16
CA GLY A 106 -2.70 -10.81 17.70
C GLY A 106 -3.54 -9.87 18.56
N GLY A 107 -3.66 -8.62 18.11
CA GLY A 107 -4.37 -7.57 18.85
C GLY A 107 -5.89 -7.69 18.80
N ALA A 108 -6.57 -6.78 19.52
CA ALA A 108 -8.03 -6.75 19.64
C ALA A 108 -8.74 -6.71 18.27
N GLY A 109 -8.21 -5.96 17.30
CA GLY A 109 -8.79 -5.89 15.95
C GLY A 109 -8.95 -7.26 15.28
N LEU A 110 -7.98 -8.17 15.47
CA LEU A 110 -8.04 -9.53 14.92
C LEU A 110 -9.05 -10.40 15.65
N VAL A 111 -9.11 -10.31 16.98
CA VAL A 111 -10.10 -11.02 17.80
C VAL A 111 -11.52 -10.60 17.40
N THR A 112 -11.76 -9.29 17.28
CA THR A 112 -13.06 -8.73 16.88
C THR A 112 -13.44 -9.18 15.48
N ALA A 113 -12.53 -9.11 14.50
CA ALA A 113 -12.83 -9.53 13.13
C ALA A 113 -13.15 -11.02 13.00
N VAL A 114 -12.39 -11.89 13.68
CA VAL A 114 -12.61 -13.35 13.68
C VAL A 114 -13.94 -13.69 14.36
N THR A 115 -14.26 -13.03 15.47
CA THR A 115 -15.54 -13.21 16.17
C THR A 115 -16.72 -12.74 15.30
N ALA A 116 -16.60 -11.57 14.67
CA ALA A 116 -17.63 -11.01 13.79
C ALA A 116 -17.88 -11.85 12.54
N ALA A 117 -16.86 -12.58 12.05
CA ALA A 117 -17.01 -13.55 10.97
C ALA A 117 -17.76 -14.83 11.39
N GLY A 118 -18.08 -15.00 12.68
CA GLY A 118 -18.86 -16.10 13.22
C GLY A 118 -18.02 -17.27 13.73
N TYR A 119 -16.73 -17.07 14.02
CA TYR A 119 -15.86 -18.11 14.57
C TYR A 119 -15.83 -18.10 16.10
N THR A 120 -15.51 -19.24 16.70
CA THR A 120 -15.21 -19.33 18.13
C THR A 120 -13.72 -19.05 18.34
N VAL A 121 -13.40 -17.92 18.95
CA VAL A 121 -12.01 -17.59 19.29
C VAL A 121 -11.57 -18.45 20.47
N VAL A 122 -10.38 -19.05 20.34
CA VAL A 122 -9.69 -19.80 21.40
C VAL A 122 -8.26 -19.28 21.54
N ASP A 123 -7.60 -19.57 22.66
CA ASP A 123 -6.24 -19.09 22.97
C ASP A 123 -5.24 -20.22 23.17
N SER A 124 -5.68 -21.47 23.29
CA SER A 124 -4.83 -22.64 23.40
C SER A 124 -4.95 -23.57 22.20
N ALA A 125 -3.82 -24.16 21.83
CA ALA A 125 -3.81 -25.23 20.84
C ALA A 125 -4.60 -26.45 21.33
N ASP A 126 -4.74 -26.66 22.65
CA ASP A 126 -5.43 -27.82 23.24
C ASP A 126 -6.95 -27.75 23.05
N ASP A 127 -7.47 -26.59 22.65
CA ASP A 127 -8.85 -26.46 22.20
C ASP A 127 -9.10 -27.05 20.80
N GLU A 128 -8.06 -27.59 20.16
CA GLU A 128 -8.09 -28.18 18.81
C GLU A 128 -8.65 -27.19 17.75
N PRO A 129 -8.02 -26.01 17.59
CA PRO A 129 -8.46 -25.04 16.60
C PRO A 129 -8.28 -25.57 15.17
N ALA A 130 -9.24 -25.27 14.29
CA ALA A 130 -9.14 -25.59 12.88
C ALA A 130 -8.16 -24.68 12.13
N ALA A 131 -7.92 -23.48 12.66
CA ALA A 131 -6.97 -22.51 12.12
C ALA A 131 -6.32 -21.65 13.19
N VAL A 132 -5.16 -21.09 12.85
CA VAL A 132 -4.49 -20.02 13.57
C VAL A 132 -4.61 -18.75 12.74
N ALA A 133 -5.20 -17.70 13.30
CA ALA A 133 -5.17 -16.36 12.74
C ALA A 133 -4.12 -15.53 13.46
N GLN A 134 -3.08 -15.09 12.74
CA GLN A 134 -1.95 -14.37 13.30
C GLN A 134 -1.86 -12.92 12.81
N GLY A 135 -1.70 -11.99 13.76
CA GLY A 135 -1.43 -10.59 13.52
C GLY A 135 -0.49 -10.01 14.55
N PHE A 136 -0.19 -8.72 14.40
CA PHE A 136 0.68 -8.00 15.31
C PHE A 136 -0.07 -7.59 16.59
N ALA A 137 0.63 -7.69 17.72
CA ALA A 137 0.31 -6.98 18.95
C ALA A 137 1.63 -6.67 19.69
N PRO A 138 1.75 -5.49 20.33
CA PRO A 138 3.00 -5.09 20.99
C PRO A 138 3.36 -5.95 22.21
N ASP A 139 2.36 -6.57 22.84
CA ASP A 139 2.48 -7.45 24.01
C ASP A 139 2.58 -8.94 23.65
N LEU A 140 2.62 -9.26 22.34
CA LEU A 140 2.75 -10.64 21.89
C LEU A 140 4.10 -11.23 22.32
N GLY A 141 4.05 -12.34 23.06
CA GLY A 141 5.22 -12.99 23.62
C GLY A 141 5.44 -14.41 23.10
N TRP A 142 6.46 -15.06 23.65
CA TRP A 142 6.83 -16.43 23.30
C TRP A 142 5.67 -17.42 23.51
N ALA A 143 4.89 -17.26 24.58
CA ALA A 143 3.81 -18.20 24.93
C ALA A 143 2.75 -18.29 23.81
N GLN A 144 2.28 -17.16 23.29
CA GLN A 144 1.28 -17.14 22.22
C GLN A 144 1.84 -17.70 20.91
N LEU A 145 3.11 -17.41 20.60
CA LEU A 145 3.79 -17.98 19.43
C LEU A 145 3.97 -19.50 19.56
N ALA A 146 4.20 -20.01 20.77
CA ALA A 146 4.26 -21.44 21.04
C ALA A 146 2.91 -22.12 20.81
N GLU A 147 1.80 -21.55 21.32
CA GLU A 147 0.46 -22.07 21.07
C GLU A 147 0.13 -22.09 19.56
N ALA A 148 0.45 -21.04 18.82
CA ALA A 148 0.35 -21.06 17.35
C ALA A 148 1.17 -22.19 16.73
N ALA A 149 2.43 -22.36 17.12
CA ALA A 149 3.29 -23.41 16.58
C ALA A 149 2.74 -24.82 16.88
N TYR A 150 2.24 -25.06 18.09
CA TYR A 150 1.62 -26.33 18.46
C TYR A 150 0.37 -26.62 17.65
N ALA A 151 -0.53 -25.64 17.51
CA ALA A 151 -1.73 -25.79 16.71
C ALA A 151 -1.40 -26.09 15.23
N VAL A 152 -0.44 -25.36 14.64
CA VAL A 152 -0.02 -25.57 13.25
C VAL A 152 0.63 -26.93 13.05
N GLN A 153 1.48 -27.41 13.97
CA GLN A 153 2.04 -28.76 13.91
C GLN A 153 0.96 -29.85 14.00
N ARG A 154 -0.17 -29.57 14.67
CA ARG A 154 -1.35 -30.44 14.72
C ARG A 154 -2.27 -30.32 13.50
N GLY A 155 -1.90 -29.52 12.51
CA GLY A 155 -2.61 -29.41 11.24
C GLY A 155 -3.60 -28.25 11.16
N ALA A 156 -3.61 -27.33 12.14
CA ALA A 156 -4.39 -26.10 12.03
C ALA A 156 -3.89 -25.26 10.85
N TRP A 157 -4.80 -24.72 10.05
CA TRP A 157 -4.44 -23.84 8.94
C TRP A 157 -3.90 -22.51 9.45
N HIS A 158 -2.70 -22.12 9.01
CA HIS A 158 -2.06 -20.88 9.43
C HIS A 158 -2.37 -19.73 8.46
N VAL A 159 -3.11 -18.72 8.95
CA VAL A 159 -3.47 -17.50 8.23
C VAL A 159 -2.80 -16.30 8.91
N ALA A 160 -2.00 -15.56 8.17
CA ALA A 160 -1.38 -14.32 8.63
C ALA A 160 -2.13 -13.11 8.06
N SER A 161 -2.41 -12.14 8.92
CA SER A 161 -3.02 -10.86 8.51
C SER A 161 -2.13 -10.09 7.51
N ASN A 162 -0.82 -10.02 7.74
CA ASN A 162 0.17 -9.50 6.78
C ASN A 162 1.54 -10.17 7.04
N LEU A 163 2.50 -9.99 6.13
CA LEU A 163 3.86 -10.51 6.26
C LEU A 163 4.93 -9.40 6.37
N ASP A 164 4.54 -8.20 6.79
CA ASP A 164 5.47 -7.07 6.93
C ASP A 164 6.55 -7.40 7.98
N LEU A 165 7.82 -7.45 7.55
CA LEU A 165 8.94 -7.87 8.40
C LEU A 165 9.25 -6.86 9.51
N SER A 166 9.02 -5.57 9.25
CA SER A 166 9.34 -4.47 10.15
C SER A 166 8.15 -3.53 10.35
N LEU A 167 8.10 -2.89 11.51
CA LEU A 167 7.18 -1.82 11.84
C LEU A 167 7.99 -0.54 12.15
N PRO A 168 7.76 0.59 11.45
CA PRO A 168 8.38 1.86 11.79
C PRO A 168 7.96 2.35 13.18
N THR A 169 8.91 2.86 13.97
CA THR A 169 8.65 3.49 15.28
C THR A 169 9.55 4.72 15.45
N ALA A 170 9.29 5.54 16.46
CA ALA A 170 10.15 6.68 16.80
C ALA A 170 11.60 6.27 17.14
N ARG A 171 11.86 5.00 17.47
CA ARG A 171 13.19 4.47 17.79
C ARG A 171 13.89 3.80 16.60
N GLY A 172 13.26 3.82 15.42
CA GLY A 172 13.68 3.06 14.24
C GLY A 172 12.73 1.89 13.96
N PHE A 173 13.23 0.89 13.24
CA PHE A 173 12.44 -0.26 12.80
C PHE A 173 12.36 -1.34 13.88
N ALA A 174 11.15 -1.65 14.33
CA ALA A 174 10.85 -2.77 15.23
C ALA A 174 10.42 -4.01 14.42
N PRO A 175 10.44 -5.22 15.01
CA PRO A 175 9.87 -6.41 14.36
C PRO A 175 8.37 -6.22 14.06
N GLY A 176 7.99 -6.43 12.80
CA GLY A 176 6.60 -6.47 12.35
C GLY A 176 5.97 -7.87 12.46
N ASN A 177 4.72 -8.02 12.02
CA ASN A 177 4.03 -9.31 12.07
C ASN A 177 4.76 -10.41 11.28
N GLY A 178 5.33 -10.08 10.12
CA GLY A 178 6.10 -11.02 9.30
C GLY A 178 7.29 -11.63 10.04
N SER A 179 7.95 -10.85 10.91
CA SER A 179 9.02 -11.38 11.78
C SER A 179 8.47 -12.36 12.82
N LEU A 180 7.31 -12.07 13.42
CA LEU A 180 6.66 -12.95 14.39
C LEU A 180 6.11 -14.22 13.72
N VAL A 181 5.58 -14.10 12.51
CA VAL A 181 5.21 -15.22 11.64
C VAL A 181 6.44 -16.06 11.31
N GLY A 182 7.58 -15.41 11.05
CA GLY A 182 8.88 -16.06 10.83
C GLY A 182 9.29 -16.98 11.97
N ALA A 183 9.02 -16.61 13.23
CA ALA A 183 9.29 -17.46 14.38
C ALA A 183 8.45 -18.75 14.38
N VAL A 184 7.14 -18.64 14.11
CA VAL A 184 6.24 -19.80 13.99
C VAL A 184 6.67 -20.68 12.81
N ARG A 185 6.91 -20.08 11.64
CA ARG A 185 7.38 -20.78 10.44
C ARG A 185 8.70 -21.52 10.67
N ALA A 186 9.64 -20.93 11.41
CA ALA A 186 10.89 -21.59 11.75
C ALA A 186 10.69 -22.81 12.66
N ALA A 187 9.72 -22.75 13.57
CA ALA A 187 9.40 -23.86 14.48
C ALA A 187 8.60 -24.98 13.81
N THR A 188 7.78 -24.69 12.80
CA THR A 188 6.84 -25.64 12.19
C THR A 188 7.24 -26.10 10.78
N GLY A 189 8.05 -25.33 10.07
CA GLY A 189 8.33 -25.51 8.64
C GLY A 189 7.15 -25.12 7.73
N VAL A 190 6.02 -24.69 8.28
CA VAL A 190 4.81 -24.34 7.53
C VAL A 190 4.82 -22.85 7.17
N THR A 191 4.55 -22.56 5.90
CA THR A 191 4.40 -21.17 5.42
C THR A 191 2.90 -20.81 5.45
N PRO A 192 2.50 -19.71 6.10
CA PRO A 192 1.09 -19.32 6.16
C PRO A 192 0.60 -18.74 4.84
N ASP A 193 -0.71 -18.81 4.65
CA ASP A 193 -1.41 -17.94 3.69
C ASP A 193 -1.50 -16.52 4.27
N SER A 194 -1.39 -15.47 3.44
CA SER A 194 -1.48 -14.08 3.90
C SER A 194 -2.64 -13.33 3.24
N ALA A 195 -3.42 -12.63 4.06
CA ALA A 195 -4.61 -11.91 3.61
C ALA A 195 -4.38 -10.43 3.24
N GLY A 196 -3.31 -9.83 3.77
CA GLY A 196 -2.96 -8.42 3.55
C GLY A 196 -2.26 -8.18 2.21
N LYS A 197 -2.01 -6.89 1.94
CA LYS A 197 -1.21 -6.45 0.79
C LYS A 197 0.20 -7.09 0.88
N PRO A 198 0.79 -7.59 -0.23
CA PRO A 198 0.43 -7.36 -1.64
C PRO A 198 -0.64 -8.31 -2.23
N SER A 199 -1.36 -9.11 -1.43
CA SER A 199 -2.52 -9.81 -1.99
C SER A 199 -3.57 -8.80 -2.46
N PRO A 200 -4.15 -8.95 -3.66
CA PRO A 200 -5.23 -8.07 -4.14
C PRO A 200 -6.58 -8.33 -3.45
N ASP A 201 -6.68 -9.37 -2.62
CA ASP A 201 -7.97 -9.82 -2.08
C ASP A 201 -8.63 -8.76 -1.20
N MET A 202 -7.85 -8.04 -0.38
CA MET A 202 -8.34 -6.92 0.42
C MET A 202 -8.95 -5.82 -0.45
N TYR A 203 -8.32 -5.48 -1.58
CA TYR A 203 -8.85 -4.50 -2.52
C TYR A 203 -10.13 -5.00 -3.20
N ARG A 204 -10.15 -6.26 -3.66
CA ARG A 204 -11.34 -6.88 -4.27
C ARG A 204 -12.52 -6.90 -3.31
N MET A 205 -12.28 -7.21 -2.04
CA MET A 205 -13.30 -7.15 -0.99
C MET A 205 -13.85 -5.72 -0.81
N ALA A 206 -12.96 -4.72 -0.73
CA ALA A 206 -13.37 -3.32 -0.58
C ALA A 206 -14.18 -2.83 -1.79
N ILE A 207 -13.74 -3.17 -3.01
CA ILE A 207 -14.44 -2.86 -4.26
C ILE A 207 -15.82 -3.51 -4.29
N ALA A 208 -15.91 -4.81 -3.99
CA ALA A 208 -17.17 -5.55 -3.97
C ALA A 208 -18.15 -4.97 -2.93
N ARG A 209 -17.66 -4.64 -1.74
CA ARG A 209 -18.47 -4.01 -0.67
C ARG A 209 -18.98 -2.63 -1.09
N ALA A 210 -18.17 -1.85 -1.80
CA ALA A 210 -18.56 -0.53 -2.29
C ALA A 210 -19.41 -0.59 -3.57
N GLY A 211 -19.46 -1.73 -4.27
CA GLY A 211 -20.07 -1.82 -5.60
C GLY A 211 -19.40 -0.88 -6.61
N ALA A 212 -18.08 -0.71 -6.52
CA ALA A 212 -17.32 0.18 -7.37
C ALA A 212 -16.96 -0.46 -8.72
N SER A 213 -16.86 0.38 -9.74
CA SER A 213 -16.60 -0.02 -11.13
C SER A 213 -15.30 0.57 -11.69
N SER A 214 -14.84 1.70 -11.14
CA SER A 214 -13.60 2.37 -11.52
C SER A 214 -12.79 2.70 -10.26
N PRO A 215 -12.23 1.68 -9.58
CA PRO A 215 -11.43 1.88 -8.38
C PRO A 215 -10.02 2.40 -8.70
N LEU A 216 -9.42 3.09 -7.74
CA LEU A 216 -8.03 3.54 -7.72
C LEU A 216 -7.39 3.15 -6.38
N VAL A 217 -6.29 2.40 -6.40
CA VAL A 217 -5.45 2.20 -5.21
C VAL A 217 -4.54 3.40 -5.03
N ILE A 218 -4.36 3.87 -3.81
CA ILE A 218 -3.43 4.94 -3.46
C ILE A 218 -2.50 4.41 -2.35
N GLY A 219 -1.19 4.51 -2.56
CA GLY A 219 -0.19 3.97 -1.65
C GLY A 219 1.16 4.65 -1.77
N ASP A 220 2.03 4.44 -0.79
CA ASP A 220 3.42 4.93 -0.75
C ASP A 220 4.45 3.79 -0.90
N ARG A 221 3.99 2.53 -0.96
CA ARG A 221 4.85 1.35 -1.03
C ARG A 221 4.64 0.56 -2.31
N LEU A 222 5.71 0.41 -3.07
CA LEU A 222 5.67 -0.35 -4.32
C LEU A 222 5.46 -1.85 -4.11
N ASP A 223 6.12 -2.42 -3.10
CA ASP A 223 6.13 -3.86 -2.80
C ASP A 223 4.83 -4.38 -2.15
N THR A 224 3.99 -3.48 -1.62
CA THR A 224 2.70 -3.82 -1.03
C THR A 224 1.53 -3.23 -1.82
N ASP A 225 1.46 -1.91 -1.93
CA ASP A 225 0.25 -1.24 -2.42
C ASP A 225 0.15 -1.34 -3.93
N LEU A 226 1.21 -0.92 -4.63
CA LEU A 226 1.22 -0.93 -6.08
C LEU A 226 1.38 -2.35 -6.63
N ALA A 227 2.13 -3.22 -5.94
CA ALA A 227 2.16 -4.65 -6.23
C ALA A 227 0.77 -5.29 -6.10
N GLY A 228 0.04 -4.98 -5.03
CA GLY A 228 -1.32 -5.46 -4.84
C GLY A 228 -2.30 -4.89 -5.87
N ALA A 229 -2.16 -3.62 -6.25
CA ALA A 229 -2.95 -3.00 -7.31
C ALA A 229 -2.71 -3.71 -8.65
N ARG A 230 -1.45 -3.98 -9.00
CA ARG A 230 -1.06 -4.72 -10.22
C ARG A 230 -1.59 -6.15 -10.21
N ALA A 231 -1.43 -6.89 -9.12
CA ALA A 231 -1.97 -8.24 -8.97
C ALA A 231 -3.50 -8.29 -9.04
N GLY A 232 -4.16 -7.18 -8.72
CA GLY A 232 -5.60 -7.01 -8.78
C GLY A 232 -6.14 -6.51 -10.12
N ASP A 233 -5.28 -6.16 -11.07
CA ASP A 233 -5.65 -5.35 -12.25
C ASP A 233 -6.45 -4.09 -11.84
N ILE A 234 -5.91 -3.31 -10.90
CA ILE A 234 -6.50 -2.05 -10.43
C ILE A 234 -5.50 -0.92 -10.70
N PRO A 235 -5.93 0.24 -11.25
CA PRO A 235 -5.08 1.42 -11.36
C PRO A 235 -4.52 1.80 -9.98
N GLY A 236 -3.25 2.19 -9.94
CA GLY A 236 -2.54 2.54 -8.70
C GLY A 236 -1.87 3.90 -8.82
N LEU A 237 -2.14 4.79 -7.88
CA LEU A 237 -1.47 6.07 -7.67
C LEU A 237 -0.41 5.88 -6.57
N HIS A 238 0.85 6.05 -6.93
CA HIS A 238 1.93 6.18 -5.94
C HIS A 238 2.02 7.65 -5.50
N VAL A 239 2.04 7.88 -4.19
CA VAL A 239 2.33 9.19 -3.60
C VAL A 239 3.72 9.19 -2.97
N LEU A 240 4.49 10.25 -3.20
CA LEU A 240 5.90 10.36 -2.82
C LEU A 240 6.08 10.90 -1.37
N THR A 241 5.17 10.51 -0.47
CA THR A 241 5.12 10.96 0.93
C THR A 241 5.63 9.93 1.92
N GLY A 242 5.94 8.71 1.50
CA GLY A 242 6.21 7.61 2.40
C GLY A 242 7.50 6.84 2.11
N VAL A 243 7.41 5.51 2.05
CA VAL A 243 8.55 4.59 2.08
C VAL A 243 9.28 4.51 0.73
N SER A 244 8.55 4.33 -0.38
CA SER A 244 9.17 4.21 -1.70
C SER A 244 9.47 5.58 -2.30
N SER A 245 10.68 5.72 -2.83
CA SER A 245 11.15 6.96 -3.44
C SER A 245 10.82 7.04 -4.93
N ALA A 246 10.97 8.24 -5.51
CA ALA A 246 10.93 8.42 -6.96
C ALA A 246 11.99 7.59 -7.70
N ARG A 247 13.15 7.34 -7.05
CA ARG A 247 14.17 6.44 -7.60
C ARG A 247 13.68 5.01 -7.65
N ASP A 248 12.91 4.57 -6.66
CA ASP A 248 12.33 3.22 -6.63
C ASP A 248 11.28 3.06 -7.73
N ASP A 249 10.46 4.08 -7.99
CA ASP A 249 9.52 4.09 -9.14
C ASP A 249 10.24 3.82 -10.46
N ILE A 250 11.32 4.56 -10.72
CA ILE A 250 12.10 4.45 -11.97
C ILE A 250 12.69 3.03 -12.12
N LEU A 251 13.11 2.43 -11.01
CA LEU A 251 13.73 1.09 -10.97
C LEU A 251 12.73 -0.05 -10.79
N ALA A 252 11.44 0.25 -10.65
CA ALA A 252 10.40 -0.71 -10.27
C ALA A 252 10.29 -1.88 -11.27
N ALA A 253 10.19 -3.08 -10.73
CA ALA A 253 9.87 -4.27 -11.53
C ALA A 253 8.44 -4.16 -12.09
N PRO A 254 8.12 -4.79 -13.24
CA PRO A 254 6.80 -4.67 -13.87
C PRO A 254 5.60 -4.93 -12.96
N GLY A 255 5.76 -5.81 -11.96
CA GLY A 255 4.71 -6.14 -10.98
C GLY A 255 4.47 -5.06 -9.92
N GLU A 256 5.35 -4.07 -9.79
CA GLU A 256 5.33 -3.06 -8.72
C GLU A 256 5.12 -1.64 -9.26
N ARG A 257 5.23 -1.45 -10.58
CA ARG A 257 5.12 -0.13 -11.22
C ARG A 257 3.77 0.53 -10.91
N PRO A 258 3.72 1.80 -10.48
CA PRO A 258 2.45 2.51 -10.41
C PRO A 258 1.85 2.76 -11.80
N HIS A 259 0.58 3.14 -11.83
CA HIS A 259 -0.07 3.65 -13.04
C HIS A 259 -0.07 5.18 -13.07
N PHE A 260 -0.15 5.82 -11.91
CA PHE A 260 -0.06 7.26 -11.71
C PHE A 260 0.97 7.55 -10.62
N ILE A 261 1.65 8.69 -10.72
CA ILE A 261 2.61 9.14 -9.72
C ILE A 261 2.21 10.57 -9.33
N GLY A 262 2.12 10.84 -8.04
CA GLY A 262 1.79 12.15 -7.48
C GLY A 262 2.73 12.53 -6.35
N ALA A 263 2.80 13.82 -6.04
CA ALA A 263 3.58 14.29 -4.89
C ALA A 263 2.94 13.80 -3.59
N ASP A 264 1.63 14.02 -3.45
CA ASP A 264 0.80 13.73 -2.28
C ASP A 264 -0.68 13.55 -2.69
N LEU A 265 -1.62 13.62 -1.74
CA LEU A 265 -3.05 13.45 -2.02
C LEU A 265 -3.71 14.65 -2.72
N LEU A 266 -3.06 15.81 -2.82
CA LEU A 266 -3.52 16.90 -3.69
C LEU A 266 -3.48 16.50 -5.17
N SER A 267 -2.64 15.52 -5.53
CA SER A 267 -2.60 14.95 -6.89
C SER A 267 -3.91 14.26 -7.31
N LEU A 268 -4.86 14.01 -6.39
CA LEU A 268 -6.21 13.57 -6.76
C LEU A 268 -7.04 14.66 -7.45
N LEU A 269 -6.65 15.92 -7.27
CA LEU A 269 -7.40 17.11 -7.66
C LEU A 269 -6.91 17.74 -8.97
N GLU A 270 -5.93 17.11 -9.63
CA GLU A 270 -5.29 17.60 -10.85
C GLU A 270 -5.28 16.53 -11.97
N PRO A 271 -5.22 16.95 -13.25
CA PRO A 271 -4.95 16.04 -14.37
C PRO A 271 -3.56 15.41 -14.31
N HIS A 272 -3.45 14.18 -14.81
CA HIS A 272 -2.20 13.41 -14.87
C HIS A 272 -1.72 13.29 -16.33
N PRO A 273 -0.67 14.01 -16.74
CA PRO A 273 -0.13 13.93 -18.10
C PRO A 273 0.52 12.55 -18.33
N LEU A 274 0.24 11.95 -19.50
CA LEU A 274 0.96 10.76 -19.95
C LEU A 274 2.24 11.20 -20.67
N PRO A 275 3.44 10.70 -20.29
CA PRO A 275 4.65 10.98 -21.04
C PRO A 275 4.58 10.47 -22.48
N GLU A 276 4.99 11.30 -23.43
CA GLU A 276 4.99 10.97 -24.86
C GLU A 276 6.42 10.82 -25.39
N ARG A 277 6.62 9.88 -26.30
CA ARG A 277 7.92 9.64 -26.93
C ARG A 277 8.11 10.56 -28.13
N SER A 278 9.15 11.39 -28.09
CA SER A 278 9.57 12.27 -29.17
C SER A 278 10.35 11.52 -30.26
N ALA A 279 10.49 12.15 -31.43
CA ALA A 279 11.27 11.61 -32.55
C ALA A 279 12.77 11.45 -32.24
N GLU A 280 13.28 12.22 -31.26
CA GLU A 280 14.68 12.16 -30.81
C GLU A 280 14.90 11.13 -29.69
N GLY A 281 13.87 10.34 -29.36
CA GLY A 281 13.93 9.28 -28.35
C GLY A 281 13.77 9.76 -26.91
N TRP A 282 13.36 11.01 -26.70
CA TRP A 282 13.00 11.51 -25.37
C TRP A 282 11.58 11.12 -25.01
N TRP A 283 11.37 10.67 -23.77
CA TRP A 283 10.06 10.67 -23.14
C TRP A 283 9.84 12.03 -22.51
N VAL A 284 8.78 12.72 -22.92
CA VAL A 284 8.50 14.11 -22.53
C VAL A 284 7.19 14.16 -21.74
N CYS A 285 7.23 14.79 -20.58
CA CYS A 285 6.08 15.07 -19.74
C CYS A 285 6.08 16.56 -19.41
N ARG A 286 5.19 17.32 -20.07
CA ARG A 286 5.17 18.80 -20.04
C ARG A 286 6.57 19.40 -20.24
N GLY A 287 7.12 20.07 -19.23
CA GLY A 287 8.43 20.75 -19.28
C GLY A 287 9.63 19.87 -18.90
N ALA A 288 9.41 18.58 -18.64
CA ALA A 288 10.43 17.62 -18.25
C ALA A 288 10.60 16.52 -19.30
N ALA A 289 11.80 15.99 -19.42
CA ALA A 289 12.10 14.91 -20.34
C ALA A 289 13.18 13.97 -19.81
N ALA A 290 13.11 12.70 -20.20
CA ALA A 290 14.12 11.70 -19.90
C ALA A 290 14.33 10.74 -21.07
N ARG A 291 15.51 10.13 -21.14
CA ARG A 291 15.79 9.03 -22.07
C ARG A 291 16.83 8.11 -21.47
N VAL A 292 16.97 6.92 -22.06
CA VAL A 292 18.06 5.99 -21.72
C VAL A 292 19.03 5.93 -22.91
N VAL A 293 20.30 6.24 -22.65
CA VAL A 293 21.38 6.17 -23.65
C VAL A 293 22.50 5.30 -23.07
N ASP A 294 22.90 4.27 -23.81
CA ASP A 294 23.93 3.31 -23.39
C ASP A 294 23.70 2.73 -21.98
N GLY A 295 22.43 2.43 -21.67
CA GLY A 295 22.01 1.89 -20.38
C GLY A 295 22.03 2.90 -19.22
N ARG A 296 22.22 4.19 -19.49
CA ARG A 296 22.23 5.26 -18.46
C ARG A 296 21.05 6.19 -18.64
N LEU A 297 20.46 6.62 -17.53
CA LEU A 297 19.37 7.59 -17.52
C LEU A 297 19.92 9.02 -17.75
N ASP A 298 19.40 9.69 -18.76
CA ASP A 298 19.66 11.08 -19.09
C ASP A 298 18.40 11.90 -18.82
N LEU A 299 18.53 12.98 -18.05
CA LEU A 299 17.43 13.79 -17.54
C LEU A 299 17.55 15.22 -18.06
N HIS A 300 16.42 15.79 -18.49
CA HIS A 300 16.34 17.17 -18.94
C HIS A 300 15.12 17.86 -18.32
N ARG A 301 15.30 19.11 -17.88
CA ARG A 301 14.23 19.97 -17.36
C ARG A 301 14.36 21.35 -17.98
N ALA A 302 13.25 21.91 -18.45
CA ALA A 302 13.24 23.29 -18.94
C ALA A 302 13.64 24.27 -17.81
N PRO A 303 14.31 25.39 -18.14
CA PRO A 303 14.84 26.35 -17.16
C PRO A 303 13.79 27.25 -16.48
N GLU A 304 12.51 27.15 -16.85
CA GLU A 304 11.44 27.97 -16.26
C GLU A 304 11.09 27.49 -14.84
N PRO A 305 10.86 28.40 -13.88
CA PRO A 305 10.46 28.04 -12.53
C PRO A 305 9.02 27.49 -12.50
N GLY A 306 8.92 26.23 -12.11
CA GLY A 306 7.68 25.54 -11.75
C GLY A 306 8.07 24.18 -11.20
N ASP A 307 7.61 23.84 -10.00
CA ASP A 307 7.87 22.53 -9.39
C ASP A 307 7.16 21.44 -10.19
N ASP A 308 7.90 20.76 -11.06
CA ASP A 308 7.38 19.53 -11.65
C ASP A 308 8.46 18.44 -11.64
N VAL A 309 9.02 18.22 -10.44
CA VAL A 309 9.83 17.04 -10.17
C VAL A 309 9.01 15.78 -10.47
N VAL A 310 7.69 15.80 -10.20
CA VAL A 310 6.79 14.69 -10.51
C VAL A 310 6.74 14.40 -12.00
N ASP A 311 6.60 15.41 -12.88
CA ASP A 311 6.65 15.19 -14.33
C ASP A 311 8.03 14.66 -14.80
N LEU A 312 9.13 15.09 -14.18
CA LEU A 312 10.44 14.50 -14.44
C LEU A 312 10.50 13.03 -14.03
N VAL A 313 9.91 12.67 -12.89
CA VAL A 313 9.78 11.27 -12.43
C VAL A 313 8.93 10.46 -13.40
N ARG A 314 7.78 10.99 -13.85
CA ARG A 314 6.91 10.35 -14.85
C ARG A 314 7.67 10.08 -16.15
N ALA A 315 8.39 11.08 -16.68
CA ALA A 315 9.20 10.94 -17.88
C ALA A 315 10.33 9.90 -17.68
N ALA A 316 11.02 9.95 -16.55
CA ALA A 316 12.10 9.02 -16.20
C ALA A 316 11.60 7.56 -16.09
N CYS A 317 10.45 7.34 -15.46
CA CYS A 317 9.80 6.04 -15.38
C CYS A 317 9.48 5.51 -16.78
N ALA A 318 8.83 6.32 -17.62
CA ALA A 318 8.51 5.90 -18.98
C ALA A 318 9.77 5.51 -19.78
N ALA A 319 10.85 6.29 -19.68
CA ALA A 319 12.12 5.99 -20.34
C ALA A 319 12.79 4.72 -19.81
N ALA A 320 12.90 4.57 -18.49
CA ALA A 320 13.52 3.43 -17.84
C ALA A 320 12.75 2.14 -18.13
N TRP A 321 11.43 2.16 -17.99
CA TRP A 321 10.59 0.99 -18.18
C TRP A 321 10.55 0.54 -19.64
N ASP A 322 10.45 1.47 -20.60
CA ASP A 322 10.53 1.14 -22.04
C ASP A 322 11.88 0.49 -22.40
N ALA A 323 12.98 1.02 -21.87
CA ALA A 323 14.31 0.46 -22.09
C ALA A 323 14.45 -0.96 -21.52
N VAL A 324 14.06 -1.15 -20.25
CA VAL A 324 14.13 -2.47 -19.57
C VAL A 324 13.20 -3.49 -20.22
N ASP A 325 11.97 -3.10 -20.55
CA ASP A 325 11.00 -3.99 -21.21
C ASP A 325 11.43 -4.35 -22.65
N SER A 326 12.23 -3.49 -23.29
CA SER A 326 12.87 -3.76 -24.58
C SER A 326 14.14 -4.63 -24.48
N GLY A 327 14.52 -5.07 -23.28
CA GLY A 327 15.67 -5.94 -23.03
C GLY A 327 17.00 -5.22 -22.79
N LEU A 328 16.99 -3.89 -22.63
CA LEU A 328 18.18 -3.15 -22.20
C LEU A 328 18.39 -3.30 -20.68
N THR A 329 19.63 -3.17 -20.25
CA THR A 329 19.97 -3.06 -18.82
C THR A 329 20.10 -1.58 -18.46
N LEU A 330 19.40 -1.14 -17.42
CA LEU A 330 19.56 0.18 -16.84
C LEU A 330 20.58 0.12 -15.71
N ASP A 331 21.64 0.93 -15.80
CA ASP A 331 22.59 1.15 -14.72
C ASP A 331 21.91 1.93 -13.59
N ALA A 332 21.55 1.24 -12.52
CA ALA A 332 20.89 1.82 -11.36
C ALA A 332 21.71 2.94 -10.67
N SER A 333 23.02 3.03 -10.90
CA SER A 333 23.85 4.14 -10.39
C SER A 333 23.64 5.44 -11.17
N SER A 334 23.06 5.38 -12.37
CA SER A 334 22.70 6.55 -13.17
C SER A 334 21.35 7.17 -12.78
N VAL A 335 20.56 6.48 -11.95
CA VAL A 335 19.26 6.97 -11.49
C VAL A 335 19.44 7.78 -10.21
N PRO A 336 19.26 9.11 -10.25
CA PRO A 336 19.41 9.95 -9.07
C PRO A 336 18.23 9.79 -8.13
N ASP A 337 18.41 10.25 -6.90
CA ASP A 337 17.29 10.49 -5.99
C ASP A 337 16.62 11.81 -6.38
N LEU A 338 15.35 11.75 -6.79
CA LEU A 338 14.57 12.90 -7.23
C LEU A 338 13.63 13.28 -6.09
N GLY A 339 14.13 14.10 -5.15
CA GLY A 339 13.33 14.59 -4.03
C GLY A 339 12.16 15.46 -4.49
N VAL A 340 10.95 15.07 -4.15
CA VAL A 340 9.75 15.92 -4.27
C VAL A 340 9.62 16.65 -2.94
N GLY A 341 10.02 17.93 -2.92
CA GLY A 341 10.15 18.69 -1.67
C GLY A 341 8.83 18.82 -0.90
N GLU A 342 8.92 18.94 0.42
CA GLU A 342 7.80 19.45 1.22
C GLU A 342 7.47 20.87 0.73
N PRO A 343 6.20 21.23 0.49
CA PRO A 343 5.84 22.59 0.14
C PRO A 343 6.15 23.53 1.31
N GLY A 344 7.36 24.10 1.35
CA GLY A 344 7.80 24.99 2.40
C GLY A 344 9.31 25.13 2.60
N GLU A 345 10.15 24.19 2.18
CA GLU A 345 11.60 24.35 2.30
C GLU A 345 12.17 25.15 1.13
N VAL A 346 12.12 26.48 1.29
CA VAL A 346 13.06 27.38 0.61
C VAL A 346 14.46 26.89 0.98
N SER A 347 15.15 26.28 0.03
CA SER A 347 16.59 25.98 0.09
C SER A 347 17.33 27.25 0.54
N ALA A 348 17.64 27.34 1.83
CA ALA A 348 18.62 28.28 2.33
C ALA A 348 19.99 27.72 1.93
N GLY A 349 20.47 28.17 0.79
CA GLY A 349 21.81 27.86 0.33
C GLY A 349 22.88 28.45 1.26
N ARG A 350 23.92 27.61 1.45
CA ARG A 350 25.26 27.87 2.03
C ARG A 350 25.41 27.76 3.54
#